data_AF-A0AA35RVV5-F1
#
_entry.id   AF-A0AA35RVV5-F1
#
_cell.length_a   1.000
_cell.length_b   1.000
_cell.length_c   1.000
_cell.angle_alpha   90.00
_cell.angle_beta   90.00
_cell.angle_gamma   90.00
#
_symmetry.space_group_name_H-M   'P 1'
#
loop_
_entity.id
_entity.type
_entity.pdbx_description
1 polymer ?
#
loop_
_entity_poly.entity_id
_entity_poly.type
_entity_poly.pdbx_seq_one_letter_code
_entity_poly.pdbx_strand_id
1 'polypeptide(L)'
;MLRAASTVNAHVVGESFHQFAPQGVTGILSIAESHISIHTWPEHGYAAADIFTCGDHTMAERAAAVIIEALCCRDPEITQIRRGLTGAHVVELQQAHHLN
;
A
#
# COMPACT_ATOMS: atom_id res chain seq x y z
N MET A 1 9.32 0.57 5.09
CA MET A 1 8.29 1.62 5.07
C MET A 1 8.77 2.89 4.38
N LEU A 2 9.74 3.65 4.90
CA LEU A 2 10.19 4.91 4.23
C LEU A 2 10.67 4.70 2.79
N ARG A 3 11.43 3.62 2.53
CA ARG A 3 11.81 3.22 1.15
C ARG A 3 10.60 3.01 0.23
N ALA A 4 9.53 2.40 0.74
CA ALA A 4 8.30 2.18 -0.03
C ALA A 4 7.61 3.52 -0.35
N ALA A 5 7.53 4.43 0.63
CA ALA A 5 7.03 5.79 0.42
C ALA A 5 7.84 6.57 -0.64
N SER A 6 9.16 6.37 -0.71
CA SER A 6 9.98 7.01 -1.74
C SER A 6 9.66 6.53 -3.17
N THR A 7 9.20 5.28 -3.35
CA THR A 7 8.86 4.74 -4.69
C THR A 7 7.55 5.28 -5.27
N VAL A 8 6.69 5.79 -4.40
CA VAL A 8 5.42 6.45 -4.75
C VAL A 8 5.57 7.97 -4.82
N ASN A 9 6.80 8.51 -4.84
CA ASN A 9 7.06 9.95 -4.86
C ASN A 9 6.20 10.75 -3.86
N ALA A 10 5.85 10.13 -2.73
CA ALA A 10 4.90 10.69 -1.79
C ALA A 10 5.65 11.55 -0.77
N HIS A 11 5.10 12.73 -0.48
CA HIS A 11 5.61 13.57 0.58
C HIS A 11 5.18 12.98 1.93
N VAL A 12 6.14 12.48 2.72
CA VAL A 12 5.88 11.97 4.06
C VAL A 12 5.66 13.15 5.00
N VAL A 13 4.50 13.18 5.65
CA VAL A 13 4.08 14.22 6.60
C VAL A 13 4.32 13.79 8.04
N GLY A 14 4.32 12.48 8.31
CA GLY A 14 4.59 11.96 9.64
C GLY A 14 4.76 10.45 9.67
N GLU A 15 5.39 9.97 10.74
CA GLU A 15 5.64 8.56 10.99
C GLU A 15 5.26 8.19 12.42
N SER A 16 4.67 7.00 12.59
CA SER A 16 4.37 6.42 13.89
C SER A 16 4.63 4.93 13.85
N PHE A 17 5.47 4.44 14.75
CA PHE A 17 5.82 3.04 14.86
C PHE A 17 5.68 2.60 16.31
N HIS A 18 5.10 1.41 16.50
CA HIS A 18 4.99 0.77 17.79
C HIS A 18 5.43 -0.68 17.67
N GLN A 19 6.45 -1.05 18.43
CA GLN A 19 6.88 -2.43 18.59
C GLN A 19 6.16 -3.03 19.80
N PHE A 20 5.48 -4.15 19.59
CA PHE A 20 4.81 -4.89 20.65
C PHE A 20 5.76 -5.88 21.32
N ALA A 21 5.44 -6.22 22.57
CA ALA A 21 6.07 -7.31 23.30
C ALA A 21 5.15 -8.54 23.25
N PRO A 22 5.68 -9.76 23.01
CA PRO A 22 7.09 -10.08 22.81
C PRO A 22 7.63 -9.77 21.40
N GLN A 23 6.75 -9.58 20.42
CA GLN A 23 7.11 -9.33 19.02
C GLN A 23 5.95 -8.66 18.27
N GLY A 24 6.19 -8.31 17.00
CA GLY A 24 5.20 -7.64 16.16
C GLY A 24 5.37 -6.13 16.14
N VAL A 25 4.93 -5.51 15.04
CA VAL A 25 5.07 -4.08 14.80
C VAL A 25 3.81 -3.55 14.13
N THR A 26 3.32 -2.41 14.61
CA THR A 26 2.44 -1.51 13.83
C THR A 26 3.28 -0.34 13.35
N GLY A 27 3.19 -0.01 12.07
CA GLY A 27 3.82 1.16 11.47
C GLY A 27 2.85 1.91 10.57
N ILE A 28 2.78 3.23 10.70
CA ILE A 28 1.95 4.10 9.87
C ILE A 28 2.82 5.26 9.38
N LEU A 29 2.83 5.46 8.07
CA LEU A 29 3.36 6.64 7.42
C LEU A 29 2.18 7.46 6.88
N SER A 30 2.00 8.65 7.44
CA SER A 30 1.12 9.66 6.85
C SER A 30 1.85 10.29 5.68
N ILE A 31 1.28 10.17 4.49
CA ILE A 31 1.75 10.85 3.28
C ILE A 31 0.72 11.89 2.88
N ALA A 32 1.11 12.89 2.08
CA ALA A 32 0.19 13.93 1.62
C ALA A 32 -1.11 13.29 1.08
N GLU A 33 -2.24 13.59 1.73
CA GLU A 33 -3.60 13.17 1.39
C GLU A 33 -3.94 11.68 1.56
N SER A 34 -3.05 10.83 2.07
CA SER A 34 -3.27 9.37 2.18
C SER A 34 -2.34 8.70 3.20
N HIS A 35 -2.02 7.40 3.08
CA HIS A 35 -1.19 6.68 4.06
C HIS A 35 -0.58 5.39 3.52
N ILE A 36 0.49 4.94 4.19
CA ILE A 36 1.00 3.57 4.10
C ILE A 36 1.03 2.98 5.51
N SER A 37 0.32 1.89 5.76
CA SER A 37 0.31 1.19 7.05
C SER A 37 0.81 -0.24 6.92
N ILE A 38 1.36 -0.77 8.01
CA ILE A 38 1.74 -2.16 8.14
C ILE A 38 1.50 -2.67 9.56
N HIS A 39 1.04 -3.91 9.66
CA HIS A 39 0.90 -4.67 10.90
C HIS A 39 1.56 -6.04 10.72
N THR A 40 2.37 -6.47 11.68
CA THR A 40 3.09 -7.75 11.58
C THR A 40 2.76 -8.68 12.76
N TRP A 41 2.62 -9.97 12.44
CA TRP A 41 2.45 -11.08 13.38
C TRP A 41 3.53 -12.14 13.11
N PRO A 42 4.75 -11.96 13.66
CA PRO A 42 5.86 -12.87 13.40
C PRO A 42 5.59 -14.33 13.78
N GLU A 43 4.74 -14.59 14.78
CA GLU A 43 4.30 -15.93 15.21
C GLU A 43 3.56 -16.69 14.12
N HIS A 44 3.02 -15.98 13.15
CA HIS A 44 2.33 -16.52 11.99
C HIS A 44 3.12 -16.34 10.70
N GLY A 45 4.30 -15.70 10.75
CA GLY A 45 5.04 -15.30 9.56
C GLY A 45 4.23 -14.37 8.64
N TYR A 46 3.33 -13.57 9.21
CA TYR A 46 2.33 -12.80 8.47
C TYR A 46 2.52 -11.29 8.65
N ALA A 47 2.20 -10.53 7.60
CA ALA A 47 2.08 -9.09 7.65
C ALA A 47 0.89 -8.64 6.80
N ALA A 48 0.12 -7.67 7.30
CA ALA A 48 -0.90 -6.96 6.55
C ALA A 48 -0.40 -5.54 6.28
N ALA A 49 -0.48 -5.07 5.04
CA ALA A 49 -0.08 -3.72 4.67
C ALA A 49 -1.13 -3.07 3.78
N ASP A 50 -1.43 -1.80 4.06
CA ASP A 50 -2.27 -0.96 3.20
C ASP A 50 -1.40 0.12 2.57
N ILE A 51 -1.52 0.28 1.26
CA ILE A 51 -0.83 1.31 0.49
C ILE A 51 -1.91 2.12 -0.20
N PHE A 52 -2.25 3.24 0.42
CA PHE A 52 -3.20 4.19 -0.13
C PHE A 52 -2.43 5.41 -0.63
N THR A 53 -2.46 5.65 -1.94
CA THR A 53 -1.81 6.79 -2.58
C THR A 53 -2.78 7.51 -3.51
N CYS A 54 -2.60 8.82 -3.66
CA CYS A 54 -3.22 9.60 -4.74
C CYS A 54 -2.29 9.60 -5.99
N GLY A 55 -2.86 9.65 -7.19
CA GLY A 55 -2.09 9.73 -8.44
C GLY A 55 -2.14 8.46 -9.28
N ASP A 56 -1.09 8.21 -10.05
CA ASP A 56 -1.05 7.12 -11.03
C ASP A 56 -1.13 5.73 -10.37
N HIS A 57 -1.88 4.83 -11.02
CA HIS A 57 -2.17 3.48 -10.55
C HIS A 57 -0.90 2.63 -10.33
N THR A 58 0.17 2.88 -11.09
CA THR A 58 1.42 2.12 -11.01
C THR A 58 2.23 2.40 -9.74
N MET A 59 1.87 3.42 -8.96
CA MET A 59 2.65 3.87 -7.81
C MET A 59 2.50 2.88 -6.64
N ALA A 60 1.27 2.49 -6.30
CA ALA A 60 0.99 1.62 -5.15
C ALA A 60 1.65 0.24 -5.29
N GLU A 61 1.66 -0.32 -6.50
CA GLU A 61 2.28 -1.62 -6.80
C GLU A 61 3.80 -1.60 -6.55
N ARG A 62 4.49 -0.50 -6.88
CA ARG A 62 5.94 -0.36 -6.61
C ARG A 62 6.23 -0.34 -5.12
N ALA A 63 5.42 0.37 -4.34
CA ALA A 63 5.56 0.36 -2.88
C ALA A 63 5.29 -1.04 -2.31
N ALA A 64 4.30 -1.77 -2.85
CA ALA A 64 4.01 -3.14 -2.44
C ALA A 64 5.20 -4.05 -2.70
N ALA A 65 5.80 -3.97 -3.90
CA ALA A 65 6.98 -4.75 -4.26
C ALA A 65 8.15 -4.54 -3.28
N VAL A 66 8.40 -3.30 -2.86
CA VAL A 66 9.45 -3.00 -1.87
C VAL A 66 9.15 -3.65 -0.51
N ILE A 67 7.88 -3.66 -0.07
CA ILE A 67 7.49 -4.29 1.19
C ILE A 67 7.64 -5.81 1.10
N ILE A 68 7.17 -6.41 0.00
CA ILE A 68 7.26 -7.86 -0.27
C ILE A 68 8.72 -8.32 -0.27
N GLU A 69 9.59 -7.62 -0.99
CA GLU A 69 11.03 -7.90 -1.04
C GLU A 69 11.67 -7.77 0.35
N ALA A 70 11.40 -6.67 1.06
CA ALA A 70 12.01 -6.40 2.36
C ALA A 70 11.61 -7.41 3.45
N LEU A 71 10.41 -7.99 3.35
CA LEU A 71 9.91 -9.01 4.27
C LEU A 71 10.22 -10.43 3.81
N CYS A 72 10.87 -10.60 2.64
CA CYS A 72 11.07 -11.90 2.00
C CYS A 72 9.76 -12.70 1.87
N CYS A 73 8.65 -12.00 1.58
CA CYS A 73 7.34 -12.63 1.47
C CYS A 73 7.30 -13.56 0.25
N ARG A 74 6.93 -14.82 0.47
CA ARG A 74 6.92 -15.85 -0.58
C ARG A 74 5.56 -16.03 -1.24
N ASP A 75 4.49 -15.59 -0.57
CA ASP A 75 3.10 -15.77 -1.02
C ASP A 75 2.32 -14.47 -0.81
N PRO A 76 2.58 -13.43 -1.64
CA PRO A 76 1.89 -12.15 -1.51
C PRO A 76 0.49 -12.21 -2.13
N GLU A 77 -0.52 -11.80 -1.36
CA GLU A 77 -1.87 -11.54 -1.86
C GLU A 77 -2.10 -10.02 -1.92
N ILE A 78 -2.52 -9.52 -3.09
CA ILE A 78 -2.74 -8.09 -3.32
C ILE A 78 -4.14 -7.88 -3.88
N THR A 79 -4.93 -7.05 -3.20
CA THR A 79 -6.21 -6.54 -3.71
C THR A 79 -6.10 -5.04 -3.92
N GLN A 80 -6.44 -4.56 -5.12
CA GLN A 80 -6.43 -3.14 -5.44
C GLN A 80 -7.84 -2.57 -5.51
N ILE A 81 -8.07 -1.47 -4.80
CA ILE A 81 -9.36 -0.79 -4.77
C ILE A 81 -9.17 0.65 -5.26
N ARG A 82 -9.84 1.01 -6.35
CA ARG A 82 -9.90 2.41 -6.80
C ARG A 82 -10.81 3.21 -5.88
N ARG A 83 -10.33 4.36 -5.42
CA ARG A 83 -11.04 5.27 -4.51
C ARG A 83 -11.35 6.59 -5.22
N GLY A 84 -12.45 7.25 -4.84
CA GLY A 84 -12.77 8.58 -5.36
C GLY A 84 -13.25 8.63 -6.81
N LEU A 85 -13.89 7.57 -7.32
CA LEU A 85 -14.46 7.56 -8.68
C LEU A 85 -15.56 8.62 -8.80
N THR A 86 -15.26 9.74 -9.44
CA THR A 86 -16.25 10.73 -9.88
C THR A 86 -16.76 10.37 -11.28
N GLY A 87 -17.96 10.85 -11.65
CA GLY A 87 -18.73 10.35 -12.79
C GLY A 87 -18.02 10.32 -14.16
N ALA A 88 -16.93 11.07 -14.35
CA ALA A 88 -16.12 11.04 -15.57
C ALA A 88 -15.28 9.75 -15.73
N HIS A 89 -14.85 9.12 -14.63
CA HIS A 89 -13.99 7.92 -14.66
C HIS A 89 -14.75 6.59 -14.73
N VAL A 90 -16.07 6.61 -14.55
CA VAL A 90 -16.90 5.40 -14.65
C VAL A 90 -17.03 4.94 -16.12
N VAL A 91 -16.99 5.88 -17.07
CA VAL A 91 -17.20 5.60 -18.51
C VAL A 91 -16.03 4.83 -19.13
N GLU A 92 -14.78 5.11 -18.73
CA GLU A 92 -13.58 4.40 -19.23
C GLU A 92 -13.56 2.92 -18.81
N LEU A 93 -14.03 2.61 -17.59
CA LEU A 93 -14.07 1.23 -17.09
C LEU A 93 -15.09 0.37 -17.83
N GLN A 94 -16.20 0.94 -18.32
CA GLN A 94 -17.18 0.20 -19.11
C GLN A 94 -16.69 -0.10 -20.54
N GLN A 95 -15.80 0.72 -21.10
CA GLN A 95 -15.24 0.50 -22.44
C GLN A 95 -14.14 -0.58 -22.46
N ALA A 96 -13.34 -0.71 -21.39
CA ALA A 96 -12.32 -1.75 -21.29
C ALA A 96 -12.89 -3.19 -21.21
N HIS A 97 -14.11 -3.34 -20.69
CA HIS A 97 -14.81 -4.63 -20.61
C HIS A 97 -15.63 -5.00 -21.87
N HIS A 98 -15.57 -4.20 -22.94
CA HIS A 98 -16.23 -4.48 -24.23
C HIS A 98 -15.24 -4.76 -25.38
N LEU A 99 -13.96 -4.91 -25.08
CA LEU A 99 -12.89 -5.20 -26.05
C LEU A 99 -12.20 -6.56 -25.86
N ASN A 100 -12.83 -7.50 -25.13
CA ASN A 100 -12.44 -8.91 -25.08
C ASN A 100 -13.52 -9.80 -25.67
#